data_AF-A0A7W9CSN4-F1
#
_entry.id   AF-A0A7W9CSN4-F1
#
_cell.length_a   1.000
_cell.length_b   1.000
_cell.length_c   1.000
_cell.angle_alpha   90.00
_cell.angle_beta   90.00
_cell.angle_gamma   90.00
#
_symmetry.space_group_name_H-M   'P 1'
#
loop_
_entity.id
_entity.type
_entity.pdbx_description
1 polymer ?
#
loop_
_entity_poly.entity_id
_entity_poly.type
_entity_poly.pdbx_seq_one_letter_code
_entity_poly.pdbx_strand_id
1 'polypeptide(L)'
;MVPQRFRDFDVYAIVDDDLLVSGKAPPLPAIPEGEIGLARDAVQTNTHNAAVEWTGNTGFVVVGPNGADLLLEAYETGDDPSVWGIADQGALNAVAWRRKRVHEIDQRWNFAPILTYFVSGRGWHTWSTSRRYRASYYLKVAANPFSQERRLLEASWGCHLIRTKTPTFFDRFLP
;
A
#
# COMPACT_ATOMS: atom_id res chain seq x y z
N MET A 1 10.20 -16.97 -7.30
CA MET A 1 9.02 -16.17 -6.92
C MET A 1 7.94 -17.06 -6.29
N VAL A 2 7.05 -16.52 -5.45
CA VAL A 2 6.02 -17.31 -4.70
C VAL A 2 5.19 -18.22 -5.63
N PRO A 3 4.59 -17.75 -6.74
CA PRO A 3 3.78 -18.63 -7.59
C PRO A 3 4.58 -19.73 -8.29
N GLN A 4 5.87 -19.50 -8.58
CA GLN A 4 6.72 -20.55 -9.16
C GLN A 4 6.99 -21.72 -8.20
N ARG A 5 6.97 -21.44 -6.88
CA ARG A 5 7.22 -22.43 -5.81
C ARG A 5 5.94 -23.10 -5.30
N PHE A 6 4.80 -22.44 -5.44
CA PHE A 6 3.51 -22.88 -4.91
C PHE A 6 2.45 -22.96 -6.00
N ARG A 7 2.72 -23.72 -7.07
CA ARG A 7 1.90 -23.72 -8.31
C ARG A 7 0.50 -24.31 -8.16
N ASP A 8 0.26 -25.06 -7.09
CA ASP A 8 -1.01 -25.76 -6.86
C ASP A 8 -2.08 -24.86 -6.21
N PHE A 9 -1.77 -23.57 -6.00
CA PHE A 9 -2.71 -22.58 -5.49
C PHE A 9 -3.31 -21.76 -6.63
N ASP A 10 -4.63 -21.67 -6.66
CA ASP A 10 -5.35 -20.84 -7.64
C ASP A 10 -5.30 -19.35 -7.27
N VAL A 11 -5.29 -19.04 -5.98
CA VAL A 11 -5.37 -17.67 -5.45
C VAL A 11 -4.19 -17.43 -4.52
N TYR A 12 -3.56 -16.26 -4.67
CA TYR A 12 -2.45 -15.84 -3.83
C TYR A 12 -2.81 -14.54 -3.12
N ALA A 13 -2.49 -14.45 -1.83
CA ALA A 13 -2.43 -13.18 -1.11
C ALA A 13 -0.95 -12.91 -0.79
N ILE A 14 -0.45 -11.77 -1.23
CA ILE A 14 0.88 -11.27 -0.88
C ILE A 14 0.68 -10.09 0.05
N VAL A 15 1.35 -10.15 1.19
CA VAL A 15 1.21 -9.17 2.26
C VAL A 15 2.61 -8.83 2.74
N ASP A 16 2.93 -7.53 2.77
CA ASP A 16 4.20 -7.05 3.32
C ASP A 16 4.32 -7.42 4.80
N ASP A 17 5.56 -7.61 5.27
CA ASP A 17 5.84 -8.00 6.65
C ASP A 17 5.57 -6.88 7.67
N ASP A 18 5.39 -5.65 7.19
CA ASP A 18 5.01 -4.47 7.96
C ASP A 18 3.53 -4.09 7.79
N LEU A 19 2.70 -4.94 7.16
CA LEU A 19 1.26 -4.75 7.11
C LEU A 19 0.55 -5.52 8.22
N LEU A 20 -0.19 -4.80 9.06
CA LEU A 20 -1.01 -5.39 10.12
C LEU A 20 -2.44 -5.62 9.62
N VAL A 21 -2.91 -6.86 9.69
CA VAL A 21 -4.30 -7.22 9.33
C VAL A 21 -5.17 -7.31 10.59
N SER A 22 -6.31 -6.63 10.57
CA SER A 22 -7.31 -6.65 11.62
C SER A 22 -7.97 -8.02 11.74
N GLY A 23 -8.15 -8.52 12.96
CA GLY A 23 -8.96 -9.73 13.22
C GLY A 23 -10.44 -9.57 12.88
N LYS A 24 -10.89 -8.35 12.54
CA LYS A 24 -12.25 -8.04 12.05
C LYS A 24 -12.28 -7.85 10.52
N ALA A 25 -11.18 -8.07 9.82
CA ALA A 25 -11.15 -8.00 8.37
C ALA A 25 -12.19 -8.97 7.78
N PRO A 26 -12.89 -8.59 6.70
CA PRO A 26 -13.76 -9.52 5.99
C PRO A 26 -12.90 -10.61 5.32
N PRO A 27 -13.53 -11.64 4.72
CA PRO A 27 -12.83 -12.53 3.82
C PRO A 27 -12.08 -11.76 2.73
N LEU A 28 -11.00 -12.36 2.19
CA LEU A 28 -10.23 -11.78 1.09
C LEU A 28 -11.16 -11.36 -0.06
N PRO A 29 -10.90 -10.21 -0.72
CA PRO A 29 -11.64 -9.80 -1.90
C PRO A 29 -11.61 -10.89 -2.97
N ALA A 30 -12.76 -11.17 -3.59
CA ALA A 30 -12.83 -12.03 -4.75
C ALA A 30 -12.28 -11.26 -5.97
N ILE A 31 -11.19 -11.75 -6.55
CA ILE A 31 -10.58 -11.16 -7.74
C ILE A 31 -10.99 -11.98 -8.97
N PRO A 32 -11.39 -11.33 -10.07
CA PRO A 32 -11.73 -12.03 -11.30
C PRO A 32 -10.59 -12.90 -11.82
N GLU A 33 -10.94 -13.91 -12.61
CA GLU A 33 -9.95 -14.78 -13.25
C GLU A 33 -9.00 -13.95 -14.13
N GLY A 34 -7.71 -14.24 -13.97
CA GLY A 34 -6.62 -13.56 -14.63
C GLY A 34 -6.28 -12.20 -14.01
N GLU A 35 -7.06 -11.64 -13.10
CA GLU A 35 -6.79 -10.28 -12.61
C GLU A 35 -5.92 -10.25 -11.35
N ILE A 36 -5.41 -9.07 -11.05
CA ILE A 36 -4.75 -8.77 -9.78
C ILE A 36 -5.45 -7.63 -9.06
N GLY A 37 -5.81 -7.89 -7.80
CA GLY A 37 -6.41 -6.96 -6.87
C GLY A 37 -5.37 -6.07 -6.20
N LEU A 38 -5.49 -4.76 -6.41
CA LEU A 38 -4.65 -3.74 -5.79
C LEU A 38 -5.52 -2.65 -5.14
N ALA A 39 -5.14 -2.22 -3.94
CA ALA A 39 -5.71 -1.03 -3.31
C ALA A 39 -4.97 0.21 -3.81
N ARG A 40 -5.68 1.29 -4.12
CA ARG A 40 -5.05 2.56 -4.55
C ARG A 40 -4.02 3.03 -3.53
N ASP A 41 -2.85 3.42 -4.03
CA ASP A 41 -1.84 4.11 -3.25
C ASP A 41 -2.37 5.49 -2.81
N ALA A 42 -1.94 5.98 -1.65
CA ALA A 42 -2.33 7.31 -1.22
C ALA A 42 -1.73 8.40 -2.13
N VAL A 43 -0.60 8.14 -2.78
CA VAL A 43 0.08 9.01 -3.75
C VAL A 43 -0.25 8.57 -5.17
N GLN A 44 -0.88 9.46 -5.94
CA GLN A 44 -1.28 9.21 -7.33
C GLN A 44 -0.60 10.15 -8.34
N THR A 45 0.08 11.19 -7.88
CA THR A 45 0.54 12.32 -8.72
C THR A 45 1.85 12.06 -9.46
N ASN A 46 2.59 11.01 -9.09
CA ASN A 46 3.95 10.79 -9.57
C ASN A 46 4.02 9.79 -10.74
N THR A 47 2.87 9.23 -11.15
CA THR A 47 2.78 8.38 -12.34
C THR A 47 2.65 9.25 -13.58
N HIS A 48 3.55 9.04 -14.53
CA HIS A 48 3.58 9.77 -15.80
C HIS A 48 3.16 8.88 -16.98
N ASN A 49 3.02 7.57 -16.75
CA ASN A 49 2.55 6.62 -17.75
C ASN A 49 1.05 6.82 -18.02
N ALA A 50 0.70 7.24 -19.24
CA ALA A 50 -0.68 7.50 -19.63
C ALA A 50 -1.58 6.25 -19.67
N ALA A 51 -1.01 5.05 -19.68
CA ALA A 51 -1.78 3.80 -19.62
C ALA A 51 -2.19 3.40 -18.19
N VAL A 52 -1.61 4.05 -17.17
CA VAL A 52 -1.89 3.77 -15.75
C VAL A 52 -2.85 4.83 -15.22
N GLU A 53 -4.14 4.48 -15.08
CA GLU A 53 -5.16 5.43 -14.60
C GLU A 53 -5.04 5.70 -13.10
N TRP A 54 -4.56 4.72 -12.34
CA TRP A 54 -4.23 4.84 -10.93
C TRP A 54 -3.17 3.83 -10.54
N THR A 55 -2.41 4.16 -9.51
CA THR A 55 -1.33 3.33 -8.97
C THR A 55 -1.83 2.59 -7.73
N GLY A 56 -1.72 1.28 -7.72
CA GLY A 56 -1.96 0.45 -6.56
C GLY A 56 -0.72 0.33 -5.68
N ASN A 57 -0.89 0.23 -4.37
CA ASN A 57 0.18 -0.07 -3.43
C ASN A 57 0.38 -1.59 -3.31
N THR A 58 1.62 -2.08 -3.35
CA THR A 58 1.95 -3.52 -3.36
C THR A 58 2.04 -4.17 -1.97
N GLY A 59 1.85 -3.42 -0.88
CA GLY A 59 1.87 -4.02 0.45
C GLY A 59 0.74 -5.00 0.74
N PHE A 60 -0.33 -4.96 -0.06
CA PHE A 60 -1.38 -5.96 -0.07
C PHE A 60 -1.84 -6.21 -1.51
N VAL A 61 -1.64 -7.45 -1.97
CA VAL A 61 -1.97 -7.89 -3.32
C VAL A 61 -2.76 -9.17 -3.25
N VAL A 62 -3.86 -9.25 -4.01
CA VAL A 62 -4.61 -10.50 -4.19
C VAL A 62 -4.56 -10.89 -5.65
N VAL A 63 -4.12 -12.09 -5.96
CA VAL A 63 -4.03 -12.59 -7.34
C VAL A 63 -5.19 -13.55 -7.56
N GLY A 64 -6.02 -13.26 -8.56
CA GLY A 64 -7.11 -14.16 -8.95
C GLY A 64 -6.58 -15.44 -9.60
N PRO A 65 -7.47 -16.44 -9.82
CA PRO A 65 -7.16 -17.65 -10.58
C PRO A 65 -6.45 -17.31 -11.89
N ASN A 66 -5.39 -18.03 -12.27
CA ASN A 66 -4.63 -17.77 -13.49
C ASN A 66 -4.00 -16.35 -13.62
N GLY A 67 -3.93 -15.57 -12.54
CA GLY A 67 -3.33 -14.22 -12.53
C GLY A 67 -1.83 -14.18 -12.23
N ALA A 68 -1.22 -15.32 -11.87
CA ALA A 68 0.16 -15.40 -11.41
C ALA A 68 1.21 -15.02 -12.47
N ASP A 69 0.85 -15.06 -13.76
CA ASP A 69 1.70 -14.62 -14.86
C ASP A 69 2.02 -13.12 -14.78
N LEU A 70 1.12 -12.30 -14.22
CA LEU A 70 1.35 -10.86 -14.03
C LEU A 70 2.49 -10.59 -13.05
N LEU A 71 2.57 -11.35 -11.96
CA LEU A 71 3.67 -11.27 -11.00
C LEU A 71 4.99 -11.71 -11.64
N LEU A 72 4.93 -12.77 -12.47
CA LEU A 72 6.10 -13.28 -13.18
C LEU A 72 6.69 -12.22 -14.11
N GLU A 73 5.84 -11.65 -14.95
CA GLU A 73 6.21 -10.63 -15.91
C GLU A 73 6.69 -9.34 -15.21
N ALA A 74 6.08 -8.94 -14.10
CA ALA A 74 6.52 -7.77 -13.33
C ALA A 74 7.93 -7.94 -12.77
N TYR A 75 8.25 -9.12 -12.21
CA TYR A 75 9.61 -9.41 -11.72
C TYR A 75 10.65 -9.44 -12.84
N GLU A 76 10.30 -10.03 -13.99
CA GLU A 76 11.21 -10.12 -15.16
C GLU A 76 11.44 -8.75 -15.81
N THR A 77 10.41 -7.90 -15.84
CA THR A 77 10.50 -6.53 -16.38
C THR A 77 11.35 -5.64 -15.49
N GLY A 78 11.23 -5.80 -14.16
CA GLY A 78 11.85 -4.89 -13.21
C GLY A 78 11.14 -3.53 -13.15
N ASP A 79 11.70 -2.61 -12.37
CA ASP A 79 11.08 -1.32 -12.08
C ASP A 79 10.79 -0.48 -13.35
N ASP A 80 9.61 0.12 -13.42
CA ASP A 80 9.20 1.02 -14.50
C ASP A 80 9.23 2.47 -13.97
N PRO A 81 10.22 3.29 -14.34
CA PRO A 81 10.39 4.63 -13.79
C PRO A 81 9.28 5.61 -14.23
N SER A 82 8.41 5.23 -15.17
CA SER A 82 7.26 6.03 -15.59
C SER A 82 6.04 5.85 -14.69
N VAL A 83 6.06 4.84 -13.81
CA VAL A 83 4.97 4.50 -12.89
C VAL A 83 5.43 4.72 -11.46
N TRP A 84 4.63 5.43 -10.66
CA TRP A 84 4.92 5.64 -9.25
C TRP A 84 4.98 4.30 -8.51
N GLY A 85 6.00 4.14 -7.69
CA GLY A 85 6.15 2.95 -6.86
C GLY A 85 7.58 2.80 -6.38
N ILE A 86 7.75 2.05 -5.31
CA ILE A 86 9.06 1.60 -4.85
C ILE A 86 9.17 0.12 -5.21
N ALA A 87 10.33 -0.29 -5.71
CA ALA A 87 10.67 -1.68 -5.99
C ALA A 87 9.70 -2.36 -6.98
N ASP A 88 8.84 -3.25 -6.50
CA ASP A 88 7.94 -4.06 -7.33
C ASP A 88 6.67 -3.31 -7.76
N GLN A 89 6.33 -2.21 -7.07
CA GLN A 89 5.09 -1.47 -7.30
C GLN A 89 4.99 -0.87 -8.71
N GLY A 90 6.05 -0.22 -9.20
CA GLY A 90 6.05 0.39 -10.53
C GLY A 90 5.87 -0.69 -11.62
N ALA A 91 6.65 -1.75 -11.51
CA ALA A 91 6.62 -2.90 -12.43
C ALA A 91 5.24 -3.57 -12.49
N LEU A 92 4.66 -3.88 -11.33
CA LEU A 92 3.39 -4.59 -11.27
C LEU A 92 2.24 -3.77 -11.83
N ASN A 93 2.18 -2.48 -11.48
CA ASN A 93 1.18 -1.56 -12.03
C ASN A 93 1.32 -1.44 -13.55
N ALA A 94 2.54 -1.28 -14.07
CA ALA A 94 2.80 -1.20 -15.51
C ALA A 94 2.28 -2.45 -16.25
N VAL A 95 2.60 -3.65 -15.74
CA VAL A 95 2.14 -4.92 -16.32
C VAL A 95 0.62 -5.06 -16.25
N ALA A 96 0.03 -4.86 -15.07
CA ALA A 96 -1.40 -5.05 -14.86
C ALA A 96 -2.24 -4.12 -15.75
N TRP A 97 -1.83 -2.85 -15.87
CA TRP A 97 -2.49 -1.87 -16.75
C TRP A 97 -2.29 -2.16 -18.23
N ARG A 98 -1.06 -2.48 -18.66
CA ARG A 98 -0.77 -2.88 -20.06
C ARG A 98 -1.63 -4.07 -20.49
N ARG A 99 -1.85 -5.02 -19.58
CA ARG A 99 -2.67 -6.21 -19.81
C ARG A 99 -4.16 -5.98 -19.59
N LYS A 100 -4.57 -4.82 -19.04
CA LYS A 100 -5.94 -4.52 -18.61
C LYS A 100 -6.51 -5.55 -17.64
N ARG A 101 -5.67 -6.02 -16.71
CA ARG A 101 -5.97 -7.08 -15.73
C ARG A 101 -5.76 -6.59 -14.29
N VAL A 102 -6.10 -5.34 -14.04
CA VAL A 102 -6.04 -4.72 -12.71
C VAL A 102 -7.45 -4.59 -12.14
N HIS A 103 -7.62 -5.03 -10.90
CA HIS A 103 -8.86 -4.95 -10.15
C HIS A 103 -8.65 -4.01 -8.96
N GLU A 104 -9.50 -3.00 -8.82
CA GLU A 104 -9.45 -2.13 -7.64
C GLU A 104 -10.12 -2.84 -6.45
N ILE A 105 -9.36 -3.07 -5.38
CA ILE A 105 -9.91 -3.52 -4.10
C ILE A 105 -10.07 -2.34 -3.14
N ASP A 106 -10.91 -2.52 -2.12
CA ASP A 106 -11.16 -1.49 -1.10
C ASP A 106 -9.85 -1.02 -0.46
N GLN A 107 -9.60 0.30 -0.49
CA GLN A 107 -8.41 0.95 0.07
C GLN A 107 -8.13 0.58 1.53
N ARG A 108 -9.15 0.15 2.29
CA ARG A 108 -9.01 -0.31 3.67
C ARG A 108 -8.12 -1.55 3.81
N TRP A 109 -7.92 -2.34 2.75
CA TRP A 109 -7.02 -3.49 2.76
C TRP A 109 -5.54 -3.10 2.76
N ASN A 110 -5.20 -1.89 2.34
CA ASN A 110 -3.82 -1.41 2.27
C ASN A 110 -3.72 0.05 2.72
N PHE A 111 -4.32 0.35 3.87
CA PHE A 111 -4.36 1.72 4.37
C PHE A 111 -2.99 2.09 4.95
N ALA A 112 -2.36 3.12 4.39
CA ALA A 112 -1.09 3.66 4.83
C ALA A 112 -1.30 4.98 5.62
N PRO A 113 -1.53 4.92 6.95
CA PRO A 113 -2.09 6.03 7.71
C PRO A 113 -1.18 7.26 7.74
N ILE A 114 0.14 7.04 7.76
CA ILE A 114 1.13 8.11 7.75
C ILE A 114 1.22 8.75 6.36
N LEU A 115 1.19 7.96 5.28
CA LEU A 115 1.23 8.48 3.92
C LEU A 115 -0.03 9.28 3.59
N THR A 116 -1.21 8.80 3.99
CA THR A 116 -2.48 9.55 3.86
C THR A 116 -2.42 10.89 4.60
N TYR A 117 -1.78 10.93 5.76
CA TYR A 117 -1.53 12.18 6.49
C TYR A 117 -0.59 13.13 5.74
N PHE A 118 0.34 12.61 4.92
CA PHE A 118 1.25 13.43 4.12
C PHE A 118 0.60 14.08 2.91
N VAL A 119 -0.14 13.27 2.14
CA VAL A 119 -0.66 13.67 0.83
C VAL A 119 -1.73 14.75 0.97
N SER A 120 -2.41 14.79 2.12
CA SER A 120 -3.41 15.81 2.44
C SER A 120 -2.83 17.15 2.96
N GLY A 121 -1.50 17.35 3.01
CA GLY A 121 -0.88 18.56 3.55
C GLY A 121 0.53 18.91 3.05
N ARG A 122 1.30 19.73 3.80
CA ARG A 122 2.73 20.08 3.54
C ARG A 122 3.69 18.92 3.90
N GLY A 123 3.22 17.69 3.73
CA GLY A 123 3.42 16.59 4.66
C GLY A 123 4.84 16.04 4.74
N TRP A 124 5.46 15.70 3.62
CA TRP A 124 6.75 14.98 3.62
C TRP A 124 7.89 15.80 4.23
N HIS A 125 8.06 17.04 3.76
CA HIS A 125 9.12 17.92 4.26
C HIS A 125 8.91 18.27 5.74
N THR A 126 7.67 18.56 6.14
CA THR A 126 7.36 18.88 7.54
C THR A 126 7.48 17.64 8.43
N TRP A 127 7.07 16.47 7.95
CA TRP A 127 7.21 15.21 8.65
C TRP A 127 8.67 14.83 8.88
N SER A 128 9.53 15.02 7.89
CA SER A 128 10.96 14.71 8.02
C SER A 128 11.69 15.66 8.97
N THR A 129 11.32 16.94 9.00
CA THR A 129 12.04 17.99 9.75
C THR A 129 11.45 18.35 11.11
N SER A 130 10.15 18.16 11.34
CA SER A 130 9.46 18.65 12.55
C SER A 130 9.02 17.52 13.50
N ARG A 131 9.69 17.39 14.64
CA ARG A 131 9.29 16.49 15.74
C ARG A 131 7.89 16.79 16.28
N ARG A 132 7.56 18.08 16.45
CA ARG A 132 6.24 18.53 16.94
C ARG A 132 5.11 18.09 16.01
N TYR A 133 5.35 18.14 14.70
CA TYR A 133 4.39 17.69 13.70
C TYR A 133 4.15 16.18 13.76
N ARG A 134 5.21 15.37 13.96
CA ARG A 134 5.05 13.93 14.19
C ARG A 134 4.32 13.63 15.49
N ALA A 135 4.69 14.31 16.58
CA ALA A 135 4.05 14.14 17.88
C ALA A 135 2.56 14.49 17.85
N SER A 136 2.16 15.56 17.13
CA SER A 136 0.74 15.93 17.02
C SER A 136 -0.08 14.87 16.29
N TYR A 137 0.46 14.24 15.24
CA TYR A 137 -0.18 13.08 14.60
C TYR A 137 -0.40 11.93 15.59
N TYR A 138 0.64 11.52 16.33
CA TYR A 138 0.49 10.45 17.32
C TYR A 138 -0.50 10.79 18.43
N LEU A 139 -0.52 12.05 18.90
CA LEU A 139 -1.52 12.51 19.87
C LEU A 139 -2.94 12.46 19.31
N LYS A 140 -3.14 12.79 18.04
CA LYS A 140 -4.46 12.67 17.39
C LYS A 140 -4.92 11.21 17.37
N VAL A 141 -4.04 10.29 16.97
CA VAL A 141 -4.37 8.85 16.90
C VAL A 141 -4.61 8.27 18.29
N ALA A 142 -3.71 8.53 19.26
CA ALA A 142 -3.75 7.91 20.58
C ALA A 142 -4.77 8.55 21.53
N ALA A 143 -4.85 9.89 21.55
CA ALA A 143 -5.58 10.63 22.59
C ALA A 143 -6.89 11.27 22.12
N ASN A 144 -7.09 11.50 20.81
CA ASN A 144 -8.32 12.12 20.31
C ASN A 144 -9.23 11.08 19.61
N PRO A 145 -10.30 10.59 20.28
CA PRO A 145 -11.22 9.61 19.69
C PRO A 145 -12.00 10.13 18.48
N PHE A 146 -12.07 11.45 18.29
CA PHE A 146 -12.82 12.07 17.20
C PHE A 146 -11.93 12.51 16.03
N SER A 147 -10.62 12.28 16.10
CA SER A 147 -9.71 12.64 15.00
C SER A 147 -10.03 11.81 13.75
N GLN A 148 -9.88 12.44 12.58
CA GLN A 148 -10.07 11.76 11.31
C GLN A 148 -9.05 10.63 11.14
N GLU A 149 -7.81 10.86 11.56
CA GLU A 149 -6.70 9.92 11.47
C GLU A 149 -6.99 8.65 12.27
N ARG A 150 -7.53 8.78 13.47
CA ARG A 150 -7.95 7.62 14.27
C ARG A 150 -9.13 6.89 13.64
N ARG A 151 -10.16 7.61 13.17
CA ARG A 151 -11.34 6.99 12.54
C ARG A 151 -10.97 6.19 11.29
N LEU A 152 -10.08 6.72 10.45
CA LEU A 152 -9.59 6.00 9.27
C LEU A 152 -8.79 4.75 9.65
N LEU A 153 -7.93 4.85 10.66
CA LEU A 153 -7.17 3.71 11.18
C LEU A 153 -8.07 2.63 11.79
N GLU A 154 -9.09 3.01 12.57
CA GLU A 154 -10.04 2.06 13.16
C GLU A 154 -10.96 1.42 12.11
N ALA A 155 -11.20 2.12 11.00
CA ALA A 155 -11.99 1.62 9.88
C ALA A 155 -11.20 0.71 8.93
N SER A 156 -9.86 0.71 8.98
CA SER A 156 -9.04 -0.09 8.07
C SER A 156 -9.01 -1.58 8.45
N TRP A 157 -8.75 -2.42 7.46
CA TRP A 157 -8.57 -3.86 7.62
C TRP A 157 -7.12 -4.26 7.50
N GLY A 158 -6.36 -3.63 6.60
CA GLY A 158 -4.91 -3.69 6.54
C GLY A 158 -4.33 -2.32 6.85
N CYS A 159 -3.40 -2.26 7.80
CA CYS A 159 -2.65 -1.08 8.17
C CYS A 159 -1.19 -1.28 7.77
N HIS A 160 -0.78 -0.63 6.68
CA HIS A 160 0.57 -0.70 6.15
C HIS A 160 1.47 0.26 6.91
N LEU A 161 2.41 -0.30 7.70
CA LEU A 161 3.30 0.47 8.55
C LEU A 161 4.51 0.97 7.76
N ILE A 162 4.31 2.00 6.94
CA ILE A 162 5.42 2.57 6.19
C ILE A 162 6.45 3.15 7.15
N ARG A 163 7.68 2.62 7.09
CA ARG A 163 8.89 3.09 7.81
C ARG A 163 9.34 4.48 7.36
N THR A 164 8.49 5.47 7.47
CA THR A 164 8.83 6.88 7.30
C THR A 164 9.30 7.41 8.64
N LYS A 165 10.41 6.84 9.13
CA LYS A 165 10.98 7.08 10.46
C LYS A 165 9.89 7.13 11.54
N THR A 166 9.34 5.98 11.91
CA THR A 166 8.63 5.89 13.19
C THR A 166 9.60 6.21 14.33
N PRO A 167 9.07 6.84 15.38
CA PRO A 167 9.74 7.83 16.16
C PRO A 167 10.82 7.17 16.99
N THR A 168 11.84 7.95 17.25
CA THR A 168 12.56 7.77 18.48
C THR A 168 11.55 7.71 19.64
N PHE A 169 11.20 6.54 20.16
CA PHE A 169 11.08 6.47 21.61
C PHE A 169 12.42 6.91 22.26
N PHE A 170 13.51 7.09 21.49
CA PHE A 170 14.65 6.17 21.39
C PHE A 170 15.95 6.93 21.23
N ASP A 171 15.95 8.10 20.64
CA ASP A 171 17.07 9.01 20.83
C ASP A 171 16.95 9.77 22.18
N ARG A 172 15.99 9.39 23.07
CA ARG A 172 15.70 9.86 24.46
C ARG A 172 15.15 11.29 24.58
N PHE A 173 13.85 11.52 24.81
CA PHE A 173 13.37 12.84 25.32
C PHE A 173 13.56 14.12 24.42
N LEU A 174 14.00 14.06 23.16
CA LEU A 174 14.75 15.17 22.52
C LEU A 174 14.02 16.41 21.90
N PRO A 175 14.59 17.63 22.02
CA PRO A 175 15.59 18.00 23.02
C PRO A 175 15.02 17.88 24.43
#